data_AF-A0A2G2QLS1-F1
#
_entry.id   AF-A0A2G2QLS1-F1
#
_cell.length_a   1.000
_cell.length_b   1.000
_cell.length_c   1.000
_cell.angle_alpha   90.00
_cell.angle_beta   90.00
_cell.angle_gamma   90.00
#
_symmetry.space_group_name_H-M   'P 1'
#
loop_
_entity.id
_entity.type
_entity.pdbx_description
1 polymer ?
#
loop_
_entity_poly.entity_id
_entity_poly.type
_entity_poly.pdbx_seq_one_letter_code
_entity_poly.pdbx_strand_id
1 'polypeptide(L)'
;KTETGLTALLSDGATIDADIVISAIGLRPRIDLAKAAGIRVNRGVVVNRQLQTSDTHVYALGDCKEIEENVTLYVLPLMAEARTLAKTLTGDITDIKYAPMPVMVKTPCCPIVVSPVPAGVNGNWTDEANEGNNVKSLFHDSDGQLRGFALTGDLIKEKAALAKEVPTLLS
;
A
#
# COMPACT_ATOMS: atom_id res chain seq x y z
N LYS A 1 -3.32 -35.10 3.34
CA LYS A 1 -2.38 -35.40 4.44
C LYS A 1 -1.91 -36.83 4.22
N THR A 2 -0.62 -37.03 3.99
CA THR A 2 0.00 -38.35 3.81
C THR A 2 0.53 -38.84 5.16
N GLU A 3 1.10 -40.05 5.21
CA GLU A 3 1.72 -40.58 6.43
C GLU A 3 2.91 -39.73 6.91
N THR A 4 3.60 -39.03 6.01
CA THR A 4 4.81 -38.25 6.30
C THR A 4 4.67 -36.74 6.07
N GLY A 5 3.55 -36.23 5.51
CA GLY A 5 3.41 -34.80 5.19
C GLY A 5 2.07 -34.38 4.58
N LEU A 6 2.13 -33.39 3.69
CA LEU A 6 1.01 -32.83 2.94
C LEU A 6 1.25 -33.02 1.43
N THR A 7 0.16 -33.23 0.69
CA THR A 7 0.17 -33.19 -0.78
C THR A 7 -0.83 -32.09 -1.18
N ALA A 8 -0.34 -31.06 -1.84
CA ALA A 8 -1.11 -29.95 -2.36
C ALA A 8 -1.57 -30.26 -3.79
N LEU A 9 -2.88 -30.37 -4.00
CA LEU A 9 -3.49 -30.51 -5.32
C LEU A 9 -3.70 -29.10 -5.92
N LEU A 10 -3.12 -28.87 -7.09
CA LEU A 10 -3.24 -27.63 -7.84
C LEU A 10 -4.48 -27.68 -8.75
N SER A 11 -4.93 -26.51 -9.20
CA SER A 11 -6.13 -26.40 -10.05
C SER A 11 -5.96 -27.01 -11.45
N ASP A 12 -4.74 -27.21 -11.92
CA ASP A 12 -4.41 -27.93 -13.16
C ASP A 12 -4.35 -29.46 -12.97
N GLY A 13 -4.60 -29.95 -11.75
CA GLY A 13 -4.55 -31.36 -11.39
C GLY A 13 -3.16 -31.85 -10.96
N ALA A 14 -2.11 -31.03 -11.02
CA ALA A 14 -0.80 -31.40 -10.54
C ALA A 14 -0.76 -31.51 -9.00
N THR A 15 0.17 -32.29 -8.46
CA THR A 15 0.36 -32.46 -7.02
C THR A 15 1.77 -32.06 -6.60
N ILE A 16 1.87 -31.35 -5.46
CA ILE A 16 3.15 -30.98 -4.84
C ILE A 16 3.18 -31.54 -3.42
N ASP A 17 4.20 -32.34 -3.09
CA ASP A 17 4.43 -32.79 -1.71
C ASP A 17 5.17 -31.71 -0.90
N ALA A 18 4.75 -31.50 0.35
CA ALA A 18 5.31 -30.51 1.25
C ALA A 18 5.13 -30.91 2.72
N ASP A 19 6.05 -30.49 3.58
CA ASP A 19 5.91 -30.67 5.04
C ASP A 19 5.05 -29.57 5.67
N ILE A 20 5.14 -28.35 5.13
CA ILE A 20 4.49 -27.13 5.64
C ILE A 20 3.94 -26.33 4.46
N VAL A 21 2.76 -25.73 4.66
CA VAL A 21 2.16 -24.77 3.73
C VAL A 21 2.04 -23.41 4.41
N ILE A 22 2.52 -22.37 3.74
CA ILE A 22 2.38 -20.97 4.17
C ILE A 22 1.36 -20.28 3.26
N SER A 23 0.28 -19.76 3.84
CA SER A 23 -0.69 -18.93 3.12
C SER A 23 -0.31 -17.45 3.24
N ALA A 24 0.13 -16.86 2.13
CA ALA A 24 0.51 -15.46 2.04
C ALA A 24 -0.22 -14.74 0.89
N ILE A 25 -1.50 -15.06 0.67
CA ILE A 25 -2.32 -14.58 -0.46
C ILE A 25 -2.69 -13.09 -0.38
N GLY A 26 -2.44 -12.44 0.75
CA GLY A 26 -2.75 -11.04 0.99
C GLY A 26 -3.39 -10.80 2.35
N LEU A 27 -3.71 -9.53 2.62
CA LEU A 27 -4.34 -9.07 3.85
C LEU A 27 -5.67 -8.38 3.53
N ARG A 28 -6.59 -8.42 4.50
CA ARG A 28 -7.89 -7.73 4.42
C ARG A 28 -8.14 -6.95 5.71
N PRO A 29 -8.59 -5.67 5.63
CA PRO A 29 -9.02 -4.92 6.80
C PRO A 29 -10.10 -5.66 7.62
N ARG A 30 -9.97 -5.64 8.95
CA ARG A 30 -10.98 -6.20 9.86
C ARG A 30 -12.07 -5.16 10.11
N ILE A 31 -13.24 -5.37 9.54
CA ILE A 31 -14.35 -4.39 9.55
C ILE A 31 -15.61 -4.87 10.29
N ASP A 32 -15.64 -6.13 10.74
CA ASP A 32 -16.87 -6.76 11.25
C ASP A 32 -17.40 -6.04 12.50
N LEU A 33 -16.52 -5.64 13.43
CA LEU A 33 -16.91 -4.92 14.65
C LEU A 33 -17.44 -3.52 14.33
N ALA A 34 -16.76 -2.78 13.45
CA ALA A 34 -17.19 -1.45 13.03
C ALA A 34 -18.56 -1.53 12.34
N LYS A 35 -18.76 -2.49 11.45
CA LYS A 35 -20.03 -2.74 10.78
C LYS A 35 -21.15 -3.06 11.77
N ALA A 36 -20.89 -3.95 12.74
CA ALA A 36 -21.85 -4.31 13.77
C ALA A 36 -22.22 -3.11 14.68
N ALA A 37 -21.29 -2.17 14.87
CA ALA A 37 -21.50 -0.93 15.61
C ALA A 37 -22.22 0.17 14.81
N GLY A 38 -22.59 -0.08 13.55
CA GLY A 38 -23.21 0.93 12.67
C GLY A 38 -22.23 1.96 12.10
N ILE A 39 -20.92 1.74 12.26
CA ILE A 39 -19.88 2.58 11.66
C ILE A 39 -19.78 2.26 10.16
N ARG A 40 -19.65 3.29 9.33
CA ARG A 40 -19.50 3.17 7.88
C ARG A 40 -18.22 2.39 7.54
N VAL A 41 -18.38 1.36 6.71
CA VAL A 41 -17.28 0.51 6.21
C VAL A 41 -17.41 0.32 4.69
N ASN A 42 -16.29 -0.01 4.03
CA ASN A 42 -16.22 -0.48 2.65
C ASN A 42 -15.17 -1.60 2.54
N ARG A 43 -14.01 -1.37 1.89
CA ARG A 43 -12.86 -2.27 1.98
C ARG A 43 -12.22 -2.19 3.37
N GLY A 44 -12.22 -1.01 3.98
CA GLY A 44 -11.82 -0.74 5.37
C GLY A 44 -12.87 0.04 6.16
N VAL A 45 -12.53 0.45 7.38
CA VAL A 45 -13.31 1.39 8.20
C VAL A 45 -13.17 2.77 7.57
N VAL A 46 -14.28 3.33 7.07
CA VAL A 46 -14.25 4.57 6.31
C VAL A 46 -14.02 5.74 7.26
N VAL A 47 -12.99 6.55 6.97
CA VAL A 47 -12.66 7.74 7.74
C VAL A 47 -12.54 8.98 6.86
N ASN A 48 -12.71 10.14 7.48
CA ASN A 48 -12.39 11.44 6.86
C ASN A 48 -10.89 11.77 7.00
N ARG A 49 -10.48 12.97 6.57
CA ARG A 49 -9.09 13.44 6.63
C ARG A 49 -8.56 13.67 8.05
N GLN A 50 -9.43 13.77 9.04
CA GLN A 50 -9.06 13.80 10.45
C GLN A 50 -9.03 12.41 11.09
N LEU A 51 -9.17 11.35 10.27
CA LEU A 51 -9.20 9.93 10.68
C LEU A 51 -10.40 9.55 11.55
N GLN A 52 -11.43 10.41 11.56
CA GLN A 52 -12.68 10.18 12.26
C GLN A 52 -13.60 9.30 11.40
N THR A 53 -14.26 8.34 12.04
CA THR A 53 -15.25 7.47 11.39
C THR A 53 -16.59 8.20 11.22
N SER A 54 -17.65 7.48 10.83
CA SER A 54 -19.00 8.04 10.83
C SER A 54 -19.58 8.27 12.24
N ASP A 55 -18.99 7.69 13.28
CA ASP A 55 -19.27 8.04 14.67
C ASP A 55 -18.27 9.11 15.13
N THR A 56 -18.77 10.22 15.68
CA THR A 56 -17.96 11.40 16.03
C THR A 56 -16.95 11.14 17.15
N HIS A 57 -17.10 10.06 17.91
CA HIS A 57 -16.22 9.69 19.02
C HIS A 57 -15.32 8.49 18.71
N VAL A 58 -15.40 7.93 17.50
CA VAL A 58 -14.60 6.77 17.07
C VAL A 58 -13.72 7.13 15.89
N TYR A 59 -12.46 6.71 15.96
CA TYR A 59 -11.41 6.96 14.98
C TYR A 59 -10.78 5.64 14.50
N ALA A 60 -10.19 5.63 13.31
CA ALA A 60 -9.46 4.48 12.79
C ALA A 60 -8.19 4.90 12.03
N LEU A 61 -7.14 4.10 12.15
CA LEU A 61 -5.84 4.28 11.48
C LEU A 61 -5.18 2.92 11.23
N GLY A 62 -4.09 2.90 10.46
CA GLY A 62 -3.39 1.68 10.09
C GLY A 62 -4.19 0.76 9.17
N ASP A 63 -3.85 -0.51 9.14
CA ASP A 63 -4.35 -1.44 8.11
C ASP A 63 -5.87 -1.64 8.09
N CYS A 64 -6.60 -1.23 9.13
CA CYS A 64 -8.06 -1.33 9.15
C CYS A 64 -8.77 -0.18 8.43
N LYS A 65 -8.12 0.97 8.22
CA LYS A 65 -8.78 2.19 7.72
C LYS A 65 -8.94 2.18 6.20
N GLU A 66 -9.93 2.93 5.75
CA GLU A 66 -10.07 3.38 4.37
C GLU A 66 -10.29 4.89 4.35
N ILE A 67 -9.46 5.61 3.59
CA ILE A 67 -9.56 7.05 3.41
C ILE A 67 -9.57 7.35 1.91
N GLU A 68 -10.56 8.11 1.44
CA GLU A 68 -10.75 8.42 0.01
C GLU A 68 -10.62 7.16 -0.88
N GLU A 69 -11.32 6.08 -0.51
CA GLU A 69 -11.33 4.78 -1.20
C GLU A 69 -10.00 4.02 -1.22
N ASN A 70 -8.97 4.55 -0.53
CA ASN A 70 -7.65 3.96 -0.43
C ASN A 70 -7.46 3.21 0.89
N VAL A 71 -7.00 1.96 0.78
CA VAL A 71 -6.53 1.13 1.89
C VAL A 71 -5.02 0.98 1.75
N THR A 72 -4.27 1.57 2.66
CA THR A 72 -2.80 1.56 2.67
C THR A 72 -2.28 0.63 3.76
N LEU A 73 -1.71 -0.51 3.35
CA LEU A 73 -1.28 -1.62 4.22
C LEU A 73 0.24 -1.60 4.46
N TYR A 74 0.78 -0.45 4.86
CA TYR A 74 2.21 -0.28 5.11
C TYR A 74 2.49 0.85 6.10
N VAL A 75 3.73 0.88 6.61
CA VAL A 75 4.09 1.64 7.83
C VAL A 75 4.15 3.16 7.62
N LEU A 76 4.58 3.66 6.46
CA LEU A 76 4.73 5.11 6.25
C LEU A 76 3.40 5.90 6.41
N PRO A 77 2.27 5.47 5.80
CA PRO A 77 0.96 6.05 6.04
C PRO A 77 0.57 5.99 7.52
N LEU A 78 0.71 4.82 8.16
CA LEU A 78 0.39 4.64 9.59
C LEU A 78 1.12 5.65 10.47
N MET A 79 2.40 5.91 10.19
CA MET A 79 3.18 6.88 10.96
C MET A 79 2.68 8.32 10.76
N ALA A 80 2.26 8.69 9.55
CA ALA A 80 1.63 9.98 9.30
C ALA A 80 0.28 10.08 10.02
N GLU A 81 -0.53 9.02 9.95
CA GLU A 81 -1.84 8.93 10.57
C GLU A 81 -1.77 9.06 12.09
N ALA A 82 -0.86 8.33 12.73
CA ALA A 82 -0.68 8.38 14.18
C ALA A 82 -0.32 9.80 14.66
N ARG A 83 0.56 10.50 13.93
CA ARG A 83 0.93 11.89 14.25
C ARG A 83 -0.25 12.86 14.06
N THR A 84 -1.01 12.72 12.97
CA THR A 84 -2.17 13.57 12.71
C THR A 84 -3.31 13.33 13.69
N LEU A 85 -3.61 12.05 14.00
CA LEU A 85 -4.66 11.70 14.94
C LEU A 85 -4.32 12.19 16.34
N ALA A 86 -3.06 12.05 16.77
CA ALA A 86 -2.62 12.57 18.07
C ALA A 86 -2.92 14.06 18.23
N LYS A 87 -2.60 14.89 17.22
CA LYS A 87 -2.94 16.33 17.23
C LYS A 87 -4.44 16.57 17.35
N THR A 88 -5.22 15.89 16.51
CA THR A 88 -6.68 16.01 16.48
C THR A 88 -7.30 15.66 17.83
N LEU A 89 -6.85 14.59 18.47
CA LEU A 89 -7.33 14.16 19.79
C LEU A 89 -6.91 15.14 20.91
N THR A 90 -5.83 15.89 20.73
CA THR A 90 -5.37 16.92 21.67
C THR A 90 -5.93 18.33 21.41
N GLY A 91 -6.88 18.45 20.47
CA GLY A 91 -7.58 19.71 20.18
C GLY A 91 -7.05 20.51 18.99
N ASP A 92 -5.99 20.03 18.32
CA ASP A 92 -5.49 20.60 17.06
C ASP A 92 -6.00 19.78 15.88
N ILE A 93 -7.24 20.07 15.46
CA ILE A 93 -7.92 19.38 14.35
C ILE A 93 -7.07 19.51 13.09
N THR A 94 -6.48 18.40 12.64
CA THR A 94 -5.49 18.38 11.56
C THR A 94 -5.92 17.41 10.47
N ASP A 95 -5.86 17.87 9.22
CA ASP A 95 -6.03 17.00 8.06
C ASP A 95 -4.75 16.20 7.79
N ILE A 96 -4.92 14.90 7.53
CA ILE A 96 -3.84 14.02 7.13
C ILE A 96 -3.31 14.41 5.75
N LYS A 97 -1.98 14.45 5.65
CA LYS A 97 -1.27 14.69 4.39
C LYS A 97 -0.32 13.55 4.12
N TYR A 98 -0.42 12.98 2.92
CA TYR A 98 0.46 11.91 2.48
C TYR A 98 1.47 12.44 1.48
N ALA A 99 2.71 12.63 1.94
CA ALA A 99 3.85 12.77 1.03
C ALA A 99 3.99 11.51 0.14
N PRO A 100 4.81 11.54 -0.91
CA PRO A 100 5.17 10.33 -1.65
C PRO A 100 5.69 9.25 -0.70
N MET A 101 5.09 8.06 -0.75
CA MET A 101 5.44 6.94 0.11
C MET A 101 5.77 5.70 -0.72
N PRO A 102 6.96 5.65 -1.36
CA PRO A 102 7.40 4.47 -2.09
C PRO A 102 7.48 3.25 -1.16
N VAL A 103 6.96 2.12 -1.64
CA VAL A 103 6.98 0.82 -0.98
C VAL A 103 8.26 0.10 -1.38
N MET A 104 9.04 -0.34 -0.39
CA MET A 104 10.21 -1.18 -0.59
C MET A 104 9.84 -2.65 -0.38
N VAL A 105 10.01 -3.48 -1.41
CA VAL A 105 9.87 -4.93 -1.33
C VAL A 105 11.22 -5.54 -1.01
N LYS A 106 11.30 -6.26 0.11
CA LYS A 106 12.54 -6.79 0.66
C LYS A 106 12.89 -8.16 0.07
N THR A 107 13.19 -8.17 -1.23
CA THR A 107 13.60 -9.35 -1.99
C THR A 107 15.09 -9.22 -2.37
N PRO A 108 16.05 -9.69 -1.56
CA PRO A 108 17.47 -9.41 -1.80
C PRO A 108 18.00 -9.87 -3.17
N CYS A 109 17.41 -10.91 -3.77
CA CYS A 109 17.76 -11.40 -5.11
C CYS A 109 17.38 -10.44 -6.25
N CYS A 110 16.39 -9.58 -6.01
CA CYS A 110 15.97 -8.52 -6.91
C CYS A 110 15.23 -7.48 -6.05
N PRO A 111 15.96 -6.52 -5.44
CA PRO A 111 15.33 -5.50 -4.61
C PRO A 111 14.38 -4.66 -5.45
N ILE A 112 13.20 -4.34 -4.92
CA ILE A 112 12.19 -3.57 -5.66
C ILE A 112 11.74 -2.38 -4.82
N VAL A 113 11.59 -1.23 -5.46
CA VAL A 113 10.91 -0.05 -4.90
C VAL A 113 9.83 0.42 -5.86
N VAL A 114 8.62 0.59 -5.36
CA VAL A 114 7.48 1.06 -6.16
C VAL A 114 6.85 2.27 -5.49
N SER A 115 6.70 3.37 -6.23
CA SER A 115 5.78 4.46 -5.89
C SER A 115 4.52 4.29 -6.74
N PRO A 116 3.39 3.83 -6.16
CA PRO A 116 2.17 3.58 -6.92
C PRO A 116 1.62 4.87 -7.55
N VAL A 117 0.99 4.71 -8.72
CA VAL A 117 0.23 5.78 -9.36
C VAL A 117 -1.13 5.90 -8.66
N PRO A 118 -1.57 7.11 -8.26
CA PRO A 118 -2.91 7.31 -7.71
C PRO A 118 -4.00 6.84 -8.68
N ALA A 119 -5.09 6.30 -8.15
CA ALA A 119 -6.23 5.88 -8.97
C ALA A 119 -6.81 7.07 -9.77
N GLY A 120 -7.27 6.80 -11.00
CA GLY A 120 -7.88 7.80 -11.87
C GLY A 120 -6.91 8.75 -12.58
N VAL A 121 -5.60 8.62 -12.36
CA VAL A 121 -4.59 9.39 -13.08
C VAL A 121 -4.29 8.73 -14.42
N ASN A 122 -4.50 9.46 -15.52
CA ASN A 122 -4.15 9.01 -16.87
C ASN A 122 -2.73 9.40 -17.22
N GLY A 123 -2.03 8.55 -17.96
CA GLY A 123 -0.63 8.73 -18.30
C GLY A 123 -0.02 7.52 -18.99
N ASN A 124 1.29 7.55 -19.18
CA ASN A 124 2.03 6.49 -19.86
C ASN A 124 3.22 6.03 -19.02
N TRP A 125 3.50 4.74 -19.09
CA TRP A 125 4.73 4.15 -18.58
C TRP A 125 5.84 4.24 -19.63
N THR A 126 7.04 4.59 -19.19
CA THR A 126 8.27 4.50 -19.97
C THR A 126 9.26 3.61 -19.22
N ASP A 127 9.77 2.60 -19.91
CA ASP A 127 10.67 1.59 -19.34
C ASP A 127 12.09 1.77 -19.87
N GLU A 128 13.06 1.79 -18.95
CA GLU A 128 14.48 1.68 -19.22
C GLU A 128 14.99 0.39 -18.58
N ALA A 129 15.33 -0.59 -19.42
CA ALA A 129 15.92 -1.85 -18.99
C ALA A 129 17.44 -1.82 -19.23
N ASN A 130 18.19 -2.06 -18.16
CA ASN A 130 19.64 -2.15 -18.15
C ASN A 130 20.07 -3.61 -17.90
N GLU A 131 21.38 -3.89 -17.91
CA GLU A 131 21.88 -5.26 -17.71
C GLU A 131 21.34 -5.93 -16.43
N GLY A 132 21.03 -7.23 -16.53
CA GLY A 132 20.54 -8.03 -15.41
C GLY A 132 19.11 -7.70 -15.00
N ASN A 133 18.88 -7.54 -13.69
CA ASN A 133 17.56 -7.28 -13.10
C ASN A 133 17.33 -5.77 -12.85
N ASN A 134 17.94 -4.90 -13.66
CA ASN A 134 17.90 -3.45 -13.48
C ASN A 134 16.88 -2.83 -14.43
N VAL A 135 15.67 -2.58 -13.92
CA VAL A 135 14.58 -1.93 -14.66
C VAL A 135 14.14 -0.68 -13.91
N LYS A 136 14.00 0.42 -14.65
CA LYS A 136 13.40 1.68 -14.21
C LYS A 136 12.17 1.94 -15.09
N SER A 137 11.01 1.89 -14.46
CA SER A 137 9.73 2.24 -15.07
C SER A 137 9.25 3.53 -14.44
N LEU A 138 8.96 4.54 -15.25
CA LEU A 138 8.44 5.84 -14.80
C LEU A 138 7.05 6.07 -15.39
N PHE A 139 6.13 6.56 -14.58
CA PHE A 139 4.79 6.92 -15.03
C PHE A 139 4.63 8.43 -15.03
N HIS A 140 4.40 9.00 -16.22
CA HIS A 140 4.12 10.41 -16.39
C HIS A 140 2.66 10.61 -16.81
N ASP A 141 1.99 11.59 -16.23
CA ASP A 141 0.65 11.98 -16.67
C ASP A 141 0.67 12.77 -18.00
N SER A 142 -0.50 13.20 -18.45
CA SER A 142 -0.66 13.97 -19.70
C SER A 142 0.09 15.30 -19.71
N ASP A 143 0.41 15.86 -18.54
CA ASP A 143 1.14 17.12 -18.41
C ASP A 143 2.66 16.88 -18.30
N GLY A 144 3.10 15.62 -18.38
CA GLY A 144 4.49 15.22 -18.24
C GLY A 144 4.98 15.19 -16.79
N GLN A 145 4.08 15.28 -15.80
CA GLN A 145 4.45 15.21 -14.39
C GLN A 145 4.65 13.75 -13.98
N LEU A 146 5.75 13.45 -13.28
CA LEU A 146 5.98 12.13 -12.70
C LEU A 146 4.95 11.85 -11.60
N ARG A 147 4.17 10.76 -11.72
CA ARG A 147 3.13 10.37 -10.74
C ARG A 147 3.41 9.03 -10.06
N GLY A 148 4.32 8.23 -10.59
CA GLY A 148 4.70 6.95 -10.00
C GLY A 148 5.94 6.37 -10.68
N PHE A 149 6.53 5.36 -10.05
CA PHE A 149 7.70 4.68 -10.59
C PHE A 149 7.82 3.25 -10.03
N ALA A 150 8.53 2.38 -10.74
CA ALA A 150 8.99 1.09 -10.25
C ALA A 150 10.48 0.94 -10.59
N LEU A 151 11.27 0.53 -9.59
CA LEU A 151 12.71 0.36 -9.68
C LEU A 151 13.08 -1.04 -9.22
N THR A 152 13.98 -1.68 -9.93
CA THR A 152 14.52 -3.01 -9.57
C THR A 152 16.05 -2.99 -9.55
N GLY A 153 16.65 -3.94 -8.83
CA GLY A 153 18.11 -4.11 -8.80
C GLY A 153 18.83 -2.94 -8.13
N ASP A 154 19.93 -2.48 -8.72
CA ASP A 154 20.73 -1.35 -8.23
C ASP A 154 20.04 0.01 -8.40
N LEU A 155 19.04 0.10 -9.29
CA LEU A 155 18.32 1.34 -9.57
C LEU A 155 17.45 1.79 -8.40
N ILE A 156 17.21 0.94 -7.39
CA ILE A 156 16.52 1.35 -6.15
C ILE A 156 17.21 2.50 -5.41
N LYS A 157 18.50 2.75 -5.68
CA LYS A 157 19.28 3.87 -5.11
C LYS A 157 18.73 5.23 -5.55
N GLU A 158 18.06 5.30 -6.70
CA GLU A 158 17.46 6.52 -7.24
C GLU A 158 16.15 6.93 -6.56
N LYS A 159 15.55 6.05 -5.74
CA LYS A 159 14.23 6.26 -5.15
C LYS A 159 14.05 7.61 -4.45
N ALA A 160 15.11 8.14 -3.82
CA ALA A 160 15.03 9.37 -3.05
C ALA A 160 15.01 10.62 -3.93
N ALA A 161 15.60 10.56 -5.13
CA ALA A 161 15.50 11.62 -6.12
C ALA A 161 14.10 11.61 -6.73
N LEU A 162 13.67 10.46 -7.26
CA LEU A 162 12.37 10.30 -7.90
C LEU A 162 11.20 10.58 -6.95
N ALA A 163 11.29 10.18 -5.68
CA ALA A 163 10.24 10.48 -4.70
C ALA A 163 10.05 11.97 -4.41
N LYS A 164 11.04 12.83 -4.69
CA LYS A 164 10.89 14.29 -4.56
C LYS A 164 10.15 14.91 -5.74
N GLU A 165 10.16 14.23 -6.88
CA GLU A 165 9.49 14.68 -8.11
C GLU A 165 8.01 14.28 -8.11
N VAL A 166 7.63 13.24 -7.37
CA VAL A 166 6.24 12.82 -7.22
C VAL A 166 5.47 13.82 -6.32
N PRO A 167 4.30 14.33 -6.73
CA PRO A 167 3.47 15.18 -5.88
C PRO A 167 2.93 14.48 -4.62
N THR A 168 2.48 15.27 -3.66
CA THR A 168 1.74 14.78 -2.48
C THR A 168 0.54 13.93 -2.92
N LEU A 169 0.42 12.73 -2.36
CA LEU A 169 -0.63 11.75 -2.68
C LEU A 169 -2.00 12.14 -2.10
N LEU A 170 -1.98 12.85 -0.96
CA LEU A 170 -3.16 13.41 -0.31
C LEU A 170 -2.79 14.77 0.27
N SER A 171 -3.31 15.84 -0.33
CA SER A 171 -2.97 17.24 -0.04
C SER A 171 -3.93 17.91 0.95
#